data_AF-V6LNX9-F1
#
_entry.id   AF-V6LNX9-F1
#
_cell.length_a   1.000
_cell.length_b   1.000
_cell.length_c   1.000
_cell.angle_alpha   90.00
_cell.angle_beta   90.00
_cell.angle_gamma   90.00
#
_symmetry.space_group_name_H-M   'P 1'
#
loop_
_entity.id
_entity.type
_entity.pdbx_description
1 polymer ?
#
loop_
_entity_poly.entity_id
_entity_poly.type
_entity_poly.pdbx_seq_one_letter_code
_entity_poly.pdbx_strand_id
1 'polypeptide(L)'
;MSNKCTSTDKTTCSNGFFCPAHVPEEETACTSCTGNTTEKCQCGTSVNCATCDSSDSSKCNTCTAGFAKSSSGVCDLCLNGYFYLNNTCAKCSSSCKTCMNIAETCTSCNDNFTMSVNQTCEANCFEDLPDGNACISQMVEVCGNTSQITSCKCQTAFNCFECDNEDTTKCKSCMKGFKFEDGLCTSCDDGYDSLGKFCFAYEENSSRNLSGGAVVGIVIAVMVVVGGVAGGVFWFMKKSKVNQEIEKQNFSRE
;
A
#
# COMPACT_ATOMS: atom_id res chain seq x y z
N MET A 1 -5.90 -20.51 -39.42
CA MET A 1 -6.56 -20.82 -38.13
C MET A 1 -7.83 -20.00 -38.07
N SER A 2 -8.92 -20.59 -37.60
CA SER A 2 -10.19 -19.89 -37.44
C SER A 2 -10.05 -18.92 -36.26
N ASN A 3 -10.23 -17.61 -36.44
CA ASN A 3 -10.13 -16.61 -35.36
C ASN A 3 -11.42 -16.66 -34.52
N LYS A 4 -11.55 -17.72 -33.73
CA LYS A 4 -12.74 -18.05 -32.95
C LYS A 4 -12.36 -18.48 -31.54
N CYS A 5 -13.29 -18.38 -30.62
CA CYS A 5 -13.15 -18.78 -29.23
C CYS A 5 -14.42 -19.50 -28.72
N THR A 6 -14.33 -20.08 -27.53
CA THR A 6 -15.45 -20.76 -26.85
C THR A 6 -15.60 -20.25 -25.41
N SER A 7 -16.63 -20.72 -24.71
CA SER A 7 -16.78 -20.48 -23.27
C SER A 7 -15.62 -21.00 -22.42
N THR A 8 -14.94 -22.07 -22.87
CA THR A 8 -13.86 -22.75 -22.16
C THR A 8 -12.46 -22.34 -22.61
N ASP A 9 -12.30 -21.83 -23.84
CA ASP A 9 -11.05 -21.31 -24.36
C ASP A 9 -11.26 -19.91 -24.97
N LYS A 10 -10.89 -18.90 -24.18
CA LYS A 10 -10.94 -17.48 -24.56
C LYS A 10 -9.62 -16.96 -25.13
N THR A 11 -8.59 -17.79 -25.20
CA THR A 11 -7.21 -17.38 -25.51
C THR A 11 -6.81 -17.59 -26.97
N THR A 12 -7.65 -18.26 -27.76
CA THR A 12 -7.44 -18.57 -29.18
C THR A 12 -7.60 -17.39 -30.12
N CYS A 13 -8.11 -16.25 -29.63
CA CYS A 13 -8.22 -15.05 -30.43
C CYS A 13 -6.85 -14.52 -30.83
N SER A 14 -6.73 -14.08 -32.08
CA SER A 14 -5.51 -13.45 -32.59
C SER A 14 -5.28 -12.08 -31.94
N ASN A 15 -4.04 -11.58 -31.98
CA ASN A 15 -3.72 -10.23 -31.47
C ASN A 15 -4.63 -9.17 -32.12
N GLY A 16 -5.15 -8.24 -31.31
CA GLY A 16 -6.10 -7.23 -31.75
C GLY A 16 -7.56 -7.68 -31.75
N PHE A 17 -7.86 -8.85 -31.19
CA PHE A 17 -9.21 -9.37 -31.00
C PHE A 17 -9.45 -9.79 -29.55
N PHE A 18 -10.72 -9.82 -29.15
CA PHE A 18 -11.16 -10.37 -27.86
C PHE A 18 -12.26 -11.41 -28.05
N CYS A 19 -12.39 -12.29 -27.07
CA CYS A 19 -13.49 -13.24 -26.98
C CYS A 19 -14.67 -12.60 -26.22
N PRO A 20 -15.90 -12.54 -26.78
CA PRO A 20 -17.05 -11.93 -26.10
C PRO A 20 -17.33 -12.54 -24.71
N ALA A 21 -18.02 -11.82 -23.82
CA ALA A 21 -18.27 -12.30 -22.45
C ALA A 21 -19.17 -13.55 -22.38
N HIS A 22 -20.21 -13.58 -23.21
CA HIS A 22 -21.27 -14.62 -23.20
C HIS A 22 -21.19 -15.52 -24.43
N VAL A 23 -20.15 -16.35 -24.48
CA VAL A 23 -19.92 -17.29 -25.59
C VAL A 23 -20.51 -18.66 -25.24
N PRO A 24 -21.19 -19.36 -26.17
CA PRO A 24 -21.54 -20.76 -25.99
C PRO A 24 -20.29 -21.67 -25.96
N GLU A 25 -20.49 -22.97 -25.68
CA GLU A 25 -19.43 -23.98 -25.78
C GLU A 25 -18.93 -24.18 -27.22
N GLU A 26 -19.77 -23.84 -28.20
CA GLU A 26 -19.42 -23.90 -29.62
C GLU A 26 -18.58 -22.70 -30.08
N GLU A 27 -17.83 -22.88 -31.17
CA GLU A 27 -16.94 -21.84 -31.68
C GLU A 27 -17.68 -20.57 -32.12
N THR A 28 -17.30 -19.44 -31.53
CA THR A 28 -17.80 -18.10 -31.88
C THR A 28 -16.67 -17.24 -32.42
N ALA A 29 -16.96 -16.42 -33.44
CA ALA A 29 -15.98 -15.49 -34.01
C ALA A 29 -15.47 -14.49 -32.96
N CYS A 30 -14.16 -14.29 -32.91
CA CYS A 30 -13.56 -13.24 -32.09
C CYS A 30 -13.90 -11.86 -32.65
N THR A 31 -14.06 -10.87 -31.78
CA THR A 31 -14.42 -9.50 -32.15
C THR A 31 -13.19 -8.61 -32.16
N SER A 32 -13.06 -7.75 -33.17
CA SER A 32 -11.95 -6.81 -33.25
C SER A 32 -12.00 -5.81 -32.09
N CYS A 33 -10.85 -5.53 -31.50
CA CYS A 33 -10.73 -4.52 -30.46
C CYS A 33 -10.88 -3.12 -31.07
N THR A 34 -12.03 -2.49 -30.84
CA THR A 34 -12.25 -1.06 -31.11
C THR A 34 -12.08 -0.31 -29.79
N GLY A 35 -11.48 0.88 -29.77
CA GLY A 35 -11.16 1.58 -28.52
C GLY A 35 -12.36 1.71 -27.55
N ASN A 36 -12.09 1.71 -26.24
CA ASN A 36 -13.09 1.79 -25.17
C ASN A 36 -13.93 0.50 -24.94
N THR A 37 -13.29 -0.68 -24.98
CA THR A 37 -13.91 -1.94 -24.53
C THR A 37 -13.74 -2.16 -23.02
N THR A 38 -14.75 -2.78 -22.40
CA THR A 38 -14.62 -3.38 -21.05
C THR A 38 -13.96 -4.75 -21.10
N GLU A 39 -14.00 -5.43 -22.25
CA GLU A 39 -13.34 -6.71 -22.49
C GLU A 39 -11.86 -6.56 -22.78
N LYS A 40 -11.06 -7.54 -22.33
CA LYS A 40 -9.61 -7.57 -22.49
C LYS A 40 -9.23 -8.00 -23.91
N CYS A 41 -8.55 -7.12 -24.63
CA CYS A 41 -7.97 -7.41 -25.94
C CYS A 41 -6.75 -8.34 -25.81
N GLN A 42 -6.64 -9.33 -26.70
CA GLN A 42 -5.42 -10.14 -26.80
C GLN A 42 -4.31 -9.31 -27.45
N CYS A 43 -3.23 -9.02 -26.71
CA CYS A 43 -2.08 -8.25 -27.19
C CYS A 43 -0.77 -8.93 -26.75
N GLY A 44 -0.44 -10.06 -27.37
CA GLY A 44 0.72 -10.87 -26.98
C GLY A 44 0.57 -11.38 -25.54
N THR A 45 1.50 -10.99 -24.66
CA THR A 45 1.47 -11.32 -23.22
C THR A 45 0.96 -10.18 -22.34
N SER A 46 0.67 -9.01 -22.92
CA SER A 46 0.15 -7.88 -22.15
C SER A 46 -1.29 -8.12 -21.71
N VAL A 47 -1.61 -7.69 -20.50
CA VAL A 47 -2.93 -7.81 -19.88
C VAL A 47 -3.61 -6.44 -19.78
N ASN A 48 -4.94 -6.45 -19.64
CA ASN A 48 -5.77 -5.26 -19.45
C ASN A 48 -5.67 -4.24 -20.61
N CYS A 49 -5.29 -4.69 -21.80
CA CYS A 49 -5.34 -3.86 -23.00
C CYS A 49 -6.79 -3.73 -23.49
N ALA A 50 -7.23 -2.52 -23.81
CA ALA A 50 -8.45 -2.31 -24.61
C ALA A 50 -8.13 -2.36 -26.12
N THR A 51 -6.94 -1.90 -26.51
CA THR A 51 -6.41 -2.06 -27.89
C THR A 51 -4.91 -2.32 -27.84
N CYS A 52 -4.36 -2.95 -28.88
CA CYS A 52 -2.92 -3.21 -29.00
C CYS A 52 -2.19 -2.07 -29.71
N ASP A 53 -0.92 -1.89 -29.38
CA ASP A 53 -0.03 -0.98 -30.10
C ASP A 53 0.21 -1.47 -31.54
N SER A 54 0.14 -0.56 -32.50
CA SER A 54 0.26 -0.88 -33.92
C SER A 54 1.70 -1.20 -34.35
N SER A 55 2.68 -0.70 -33.60
CA SER A 55 4.11 -0.93 -33.86
C SER A 55 4.63 -2.16 -33.11
N ASP A 56 3.99 -2.52 -32.00
CA ASP A 56 4.37 -3.66 -31.18
C ASP A 56 3.14 -4.33 -30.55
N SER A 57 2.66 -5.41 -31.17
CA SER A 57 1.47 -6.12 -30.71
C SER A 57 1.58 -6.77 -29.33
N SER A 58 2.76 -6.75 -28.70
CA SER A 58 2.97 -7.18 -27.32
C SER A 58 2.71 -6.08 -26.28
N LYS A 59 2.37 -4.85 -26.73
CA LYS A 59 2.05 -3.70 -25.88
C LYS A 59 0.61 -3.24 -26.09
N CYS A 60 0.08 -2.54 -25.09
CA CYS A 60 -1.24 -1.93 -25.20
C CYS A 60 -1.13 -0.53 -25.84
N ASN A 61 -2.07 -0.18 -26.73
CA ASN A 61 -2.28 1.19 -27.17
C ASN A 61 -3.20 1.95 -26.20
N THR A 62 -4.27 1.32 -25.75
CA THR A 62 -5.16 1.84 -24.70
C THR A 62 -5.45 0.76 -23.67
N CYS A 63 -5.81 1.16 -22.45
CA CYS A 63 -6.10 0.26 -21.33
C CYS A 63 -7.62 0.08 -21.13
N THR A 64 -8.01 -1.06 -20.58
CA THR A 64 -9.38 -1.27 -20.08
C THR A 64 -9.70 -0.33 -18.93
N ALA A 65 -11.00 -0.11 -18.67
CA ALA A 65 -11.46 0.81 -17.63
C ALA A 65 -10.76 0.56 -16.27
N GLY A 66 -10.35 1.65 -15.61
CA GLY A 66 -9.65 1.60 -14.32
C GLY A 66 -8.13 1.42 -14.41
N PHE A 67 -7.59 0.98 -15.55
CA PHE A 67 -6.15 0.77 -15.74
C PHE A 67 -5.49 1.94 -16.49
N ALA A 68 -4.23 2.18 -16.16
CA ALA A 68 -3.33 3.15 -16.78
C ALA A 68 -2.14 2.43 -17.39
N LYS A 69 -1.59 3.01 -18.47
CA LYS A 69 -0.42 2.48 -19.15
C LYS A 69 0.86 2.90 -18.40
N SER A 70 1.73 1.95 -18.11
CA SER A 70 3.09 2.23 -17.62
C SER A 70 4.02 2.65 -18.75
N SER A 71 5.23 3.10 -18.38
CA SER A 71 6.26 3.51 -19.34
C SER A 71 6.75 2.38 -20.26
N SER A 72 6.53 1.11 -19.90
CA SER A 72 6.86 -0.06 -20.72
C SER A 72 5.81 -0.35 -21.80
N GLY A 73 4.65 0.31 -21.74
CA GLY A 73 3.56 0.11 -22.68
C GLY A 73 2.50 -0.90 -22.23
N VAL A 74 2.55 -1.36 -20.98
CA VAL A 74 1.62 -2.35 -20.40
C VAL A 74 0.59 -1.66 -19.51
N CYS A 75 -0.61 -2.23 -19.36
CA CYS A 75 -1.69 -1.71 -18.52
C CYS A 75 -1.72 -2.38 -17.14
N ASP A 76 -0.69 -2.12 -16.35
CA ASP A 76 -0.43 -2.71 -15.03
C ASP A 76 -0.53 -1.71 -13.86
N LEU A 77 -0.83 -0.44 -14.16
CA LEU A 77 -1.08 0.60 -13.16
C LEU A 77 -2.59 0.84 -13.02
N CYS A 78 -3.03 1.27 -11.84
CA CYS A 78 -4.38 1.78 -11.67
C CYS A 78 -4.44 3.29 -11.96
N LEU A 79 -5.55 3.74 -12.53
CA LEU A 79 -5.85 5.16 -12.69
C LEU A 79 -5.98 5.85 -11.32
N ASN A 80 -5.78 7.16 -11.30
CA ASN A 80 -6.11 7.96 -10.11
C ASN A 80 -7.58 7.74 -9.72
N GLY A 81 -7.84 7.57 -8.42
CA GLY A 81 -9.16 7.18 -7.90
C GLY A 81 -9.47 5.69 -8.01
N TYR A 82 -8.49 4.86 -8.33
CA TYR A 82 -8.57 3.40 -8.30
C TYR A 82 -7.44 2.82 -7.46
N PHE A 83 -7.65 1.61 -6.93
CA PHE A 83 -6.67 0.83 -6.19
C PHE A 83 -6.65 -0.61 -6.72
N TYR A 84 -5.51 -1.28 -6.57
CA TYR A 84 -5.36 -2.65 -7.03
C TYR A 84 -5.96 -3.63 -6.02
N LEU A 85 -6.90 -4.47 -6.47
CA LEU A 85 -7.55 -5.50 -5.66
C LEU A 85 -7.86 -6.71 -6.53
N ASN A 86 -7.47 -7.92 -6.11
CA ASN A 86 -7.82 -9.17 -6.80
C ASN A 86 -7.55 -9.16 -8.32
N ASN A 87 -6.39 -8.64 -8.74
CA ASN A 87 -5.99 -8.50 -10.16
C ASN A 87 -6.88 -7.58 -11.01
N THR A 88 -7.64 -6.70 -10.37
CA THR A 88 -8.38 -5.62 -11.02
C THR A 88 -8.08 -4.27 -10.35
N CYS A 89 -8.29 -3.19 -11.09
CA CYS A 89 -8.33 -1.86 -10.50
C CYS A 89 -9.76 -1.57 -10.06
N ALA A 90 -9.99 -1.62 -8.75
CA ALA A 90 -11.26 -1.27 -8.13
C ALA A 90 -11.32 0.24 -7.89
N LYS A 91 -12.51 0.83 -8.08
CA LYS A 91 -12.71 2.26 -7.89
C LYS A 91 -12.76 2.59 -6.40
N CYS A 92 -12.16 3.71 -6.00
CA CYS A 92 -12.32 4.27 -4.67
C CYS A 92 -13.77 4.73 -4.43
N SER A 93 -14.15 4.82 -3.16
CA SER A 93 -15.39 5.47 -2.75
C SER A 93 -15.44 6.91 -3.25
N SER A 94 -16.63 7.41 -3.55
CA SER A 94 -16.83 8.71 -4.20
C SER A 94 -16.32 9.91 -3.39
N SER A 95 -16.14 9.76 -2.08
CA SER A 95 -15.53 10.77 -1.21
C SER A 95 -14.01 10.79 -1.27
N CYS A 96 -13.38 9.66 -1.60
CA CYS A 96 -11.93 9.56 -1.74
C CYS A 96 -11.49 10.07 -3.12
N LYS A 97 -10.42 10.86 -3.14
CA LYS A 97 -9.68 11.18 -4.37
C LYS A 97 -8.70 10.06 -4.72
N THR A 98 -8.08 9.48 -3.70
CA THR A 98 -7.25 8.27 -3.77
C THR A 98 -7.52 7.40 -2.55
N CYS A 99 -7.35 6.08 -2.68
CA CYS A 99 -7.61 5.11 -1.61
C CYS A 99 -6.58 3.97 -1.67
N MET A 100 -6.55 3.12 -0.65
CA MET A 100 -5.66 1.96 -0.55
C MET A 100 -6.40 0.75 0.05
N ASN A 101 -6.04 -0.46 -0.38
CA ASN A 101 -6.53 -1.76 0.12
C ASN A 101 -8.04 -2.05 -0.06
N ILE A 102 -8.92 -1.10 0.27
CA ILE A 102 -10.37 -1.14 0.05
C ILE A 102 -10.86 0.25 -0.40
N ALA A 103 -12.08 0.33 -0.92
CA ALA A 103 -12.59 1.55 -1.56
C ALA A 103 -12.75 2.72 -0.58
N GLU A 104 -13.08 2.43 0.68
CA GLU A 104 -13.41 3.39 1.73
C GLU A 104 -12.19 3.91 2.49
N THR A 105 -11.06 3.20 2.44
CA THR A 105 -9.82 3.59 3.12
C THR A 105 -9.08 4.62 2.28
N CYS A 106 -9.39 5.89 2.50
CA CYS A 106 -8.87 6.98 1.69
C CYS A 106 -7.40 7.30 2.02
N THR A 107 -6.64 7.71 1.01
CA THR A 107 -5.31 8.33 1.18
C THR A 107 -5.33 9.82 0.88
N SER A 108 -6.33 10.30 0.15
CA SER A 108 -6.67 11.71 0.03
C SER A 108 -8.16 11.89 -0.26
N CYS A 109 -8.70 13.04 0.11
CA CYS A 109 -10.10 13.39 -0.08
C CYS A 109 -10.30 14.24 -1.33
N ASN A 110 -11.50 14.15 -1.90
CA ASN A 110 -11.96 15.13 -2.88
C ASN A 110 -12.16 16.49 -2.21
N ASP A 111 -12.15 17.58 -2.98
CA ASP A 111 -12.06 18.96 -2.46
C ASP A 111 -13.18 19.34 -1.46
N ASN A 112 -14.37 18.76 -1.61
CA ASN A 112 -15.53 18.99 -0.72
C ASN A 112 -15.59 18.03 0.48
N PHE A 113 -14.51 17.33 0.77
CA PHE A 113 -14.43 16.35 1.85
C PHE A 113 -13.17 16.54 2.69
N THR A 114 -13.26 16.17 3.97
CA THR A 114 -12.17 16.24 4.94
C THR A 114 -11.90 14.86 5.54
N MET A 115 -10.62 14.53 5.71
CA MET A 115 -10.20 13.26 6.30
C MET A 115 -10.59 13.18 7.79
N SER A 116 -11.20 12.07 8.20
CA SER A 116 -11.52 11.75 9.59
C SER A 116 -10.43 10.91 10.26
N VAL A 117 -10.53 10.72 11.57
CA VAL A 117 -9.70 9.77 12.34
C VAL A 117 -9.91 8.30 11.96
N ASN A 118 -10.98 7.98 11.22
CA ASN A 118 -11.27 6.62 10.75
C ASN A 118 -10.73 6.34 9.35
N GLN A 119 -9.89 7.23 8.81
CA GLN A 119 -9.37 7.17 7.44
C GLN A 119 -10.47 7.18 6.36
N THR A 120 -11.59 7.82 6.67
CA THR A 120 -12.70 8.11 5.74
C THR A 120 -12.73 9.59 5.41
N CYS A 121 -13.26 9.94 4.24
CA CYS A 121 -13.47 11.32 3.84
C CYS A 121 -14.92 11.72 4.11
N GLU A 122 -15.11 12.61 5.09
CA GLU A 122 -16.41 13.15 5.50
C GLU A 122 -16.74 14.40 4.69
N ALA A 123 -18.01 14.58 4.34
CA ALA A 123 -18.43 15.79 3.64
C ALA A 123 -18.17 17.03 4.49
N ASN A 124 -17.68 18.09 3.85
CA ASN A 124 -17.51 19.39 4.50
C ASN A 124 -18.85 19.95 4.98
N CYS A 125 -18.79 20.91 5.90
CA CYS A 125 -19.98 21.54 6.46
C CYS A 125 -20.75 22.34 5.40
N PHE A 126 -22.07 22.45 5.59
CA PHE A 126 -22.91 23.27 4.71
C PHE A 126 -22.58 24.76 4.81
N GLU A 127 -22.09 25.19 5.96
CA GLU A 127 -21.70 26.55 6.27
C GLU A 127 -20.20 26.64 6.52
N ASP A 128 -19.66 27.87 6.47
CA ASP A 128 -18.27 28.13 6.81
C ASP A 128 -17.98 27.69 8.24
N LEU A 129 -16.98 26.82 8.41
CA LEU A 129 -16.58 26.33 9.73
C LEU A 129 -15.82 27.43 10.49
N PRO A 130 -16.31 27.95 11.63
CA PRO A 130 -15.59 28.94 12.44
C PRO A 130 -14.51 28.28 13.31
N ASP A 131 -13.56 29.07 13.81
CA ASP A 131 -12.57 28.56 14.78
C ASP A 131 -13.25 28.04 16.05
N GLY A 132 -12.66 27.03 16.69
CA GLY A 132 -13.23 26.36 17.86
C GLY A 132 -14.37 25.39 17.53
N ASN A 133 -14.62 25.11 16.25
CA ASN A 133 -15.65 24.19 15.80
C ASN A 133 -15.09 23.11 14.88
N ALA A 134 -15.77 21.96 14.86
CA ALA A 134 -15.48 20.83 13.99
C ALA A 134 -16.71 20.51 13.14
N CYS A 135 -16.47 19.85 12.01
CA CYS A 135 -17.56 19.44 11.13
C CYS A 135 -18.01 18.02 11.47
N ILE A 136 -19.25 17.87 11.93
CA ILE A 136 -19.82 16.58 12.30
C ILE A 136 -21.11 16.41 11.51
N SER A 137 -21.16 15.40 10.64
CA SER A 137 -22.33 15.11 9.80
C SER A 137 -22.81 16.34 8.99
N GLN A 138 -21.87 17.11 8.44
CA GLN A 138 -22.09 18.36 7.68
C GLN A 138 -22.65 19.55 8.51
N MET A 139 -22.73 19.40 9.83
CA MET A 139 -23.14 20.46 10.76
C MET A 139 -21.93 21.00 11.53
N VAL A 140 -21.98 22.30 11.83
CA VAL A 140 -20.99 22.99 12.66
C VAL A 140 -21.27 22.65 14.12
N GLU A 141 -20.33 21.98 14.76
CA GLU A 141 -20.42 21.59 16.17
C GLU A 141 -19.22 22.12 16.95
N VAL A 142 -19.46 22.50 18.20
CA VAL A 142 -18.38 22.95 19.11
C VAL A 142 -17.40 21.80 19.33
N CYS A 143 -16.11 22.10 19.29
CA CYS A 143 -15.06 21.11 19.51
C CYS A 143 -15.11 20.48 20.90
N GLY A 144 -14.52 19.30 21.03
CA GLY A 144 -14.48 18.55 22.29
C GLY A 144 -15.62 17.53 22.45
N ASN A 145 -16.46 17.35 21.41
CA ASN A 145 -17.57 16.40 21.45
C ASN A 145 -17.08 14.96 21.24
N THR A 146 -17.66 13.98 21.93
CA THR A 146 -17.35 12.55 21.78
C THR A 146 -17.59 12.00 20.37
N SER A 147 -18.49 12.63 19.59
CA SER A 147 -18.81 12.25 18.21
C SER A 147 -17.89 12.92 17.18
N GLN A 148 -16.94 13.75 17.61
CA GLN A 148 -16.03 14.46 16.73
C GLN A 148 -15.02 13.50 16.12
N ILE A 149 -15.09 13.34 14.80
CA ILE A 149 -14.17 12.51 14.02
C ILE A 149 -13.30 13.30 13.05
N THR A 150 -13.55 14.60 12.88
CA THR A 150 -12.75 15.54 12.08
C THR A 150 -11.99 16.51 12.99
N SER A 151 -10.88 17.06 12.49
CA SER A 151 -10.10 18.03 13.25
C SER A 151 -10.92 19.26 13.58
N CYS A 152 -10.79 19.75 14.82
CA CYS A 152 -11.21 21.09 15.19
C CYS A 152 -10.48 22.12 14.33
N LYS A 153 -11.18 23.18 13.91
CA LYS A 153 -10.56 24.32 13.24
C LYS A 153 -9.98 25.26 14.28
N CYS A 154 -8.65 25.43 14.28
CA CYS A 154 -7.92 26.24 15.25
C CYS A 154 -6.89 27.11 14.53
N GLN A 155 -7.31 28.18 13.84
CA GLN A 155 -6.44 29.03 13.02
C GLN A 155 -5.42 28.22 12.18
N THR A 156 -4.16 28.14 12.64
CA THR A 156 -3.06 27.44 11.97
C THR A 156 -2.70 26.08 12.57
N ALA A 157 -3.28 25.70 13.71
CA ALA A 157 -3.07 24.39 14.30
C ALA A 157 -3.86 23.30 13.55
N PHE A 158 -3.30 22.11 13.50
CA PHE A 158 -3.88 20.96 12.83
C PHE A 158 -4.03 19.79 13.80
N ASN A 159 -4.97 18.90 13.49
CA ASN A 159 -5.21 17.66 14.23
C ASN A 159 -5.61 17.89 15.71
N CYS A 160 -6.16 19.07 16.01
CA CYS A 160 -6.68 19.38 17.33
C CYS A 160 -8.03 18.69 17.54
N PHE A 161 -8.24 18.11 18.72
CA PHE A 161 -9.57 17.76 19.20
C PHE A 161 -10.27 19.00 19.77
N GLU A 162 -9.52 19.81 20.53
CA GLU A 162 -9.95 21.13 21.02
C GLU A 162 -8.84 22.16 20.78
N CYS A 163 -9.21 23.41 20.50
CA CYS A 163 -8.25 24.53 20.48
C CYS A 163 -7.89 24.94 21.91
N ASP A 164 -6.69 25.50 22.08
CA ASP A 164 -6.34 26.19 23.32
C ASP A 164 -7.15 27.49 23.49
N ASN A 165 -7.50 27.80 24.73
CA ASN A 165 -8.36 28.94 25.07
C ASN A 165 -7.62 30.28 25.05
N GLU A 166 -6.30 30.28 25.27
CA GLU A 166 -5.48 31.49 25.33
C GLU A 166 -4.78 31.73 23.99
N ASP A 167 -4.32 30.66 23.34
CA ASP A 167 -3.65 30.70 22.04
C ASP A 167 -4.32 29.76 21.04
N THR A 168 -5.26 30.27 20.26
CA THR A 168 -5.98 29.48 19.25
C THR A 168 -5.11 28.96 18.10
N THR A 169 -3.81 29.30 18.07
CA THR A 169 -2.82 28.69 17.16
C THR A 169 -2.20 27.42 17.73
N LYS A 170 -2.62 27.00 18.94
CA LYS A 170 -2.29 25.74 19.60
C LYS A 170 -3.54 24.90 19.84
N CYS A 171 -3.33 23.59 19.95
CA CYS A 171 -4.32 22.67 20.45
C CYS A 171 -4.30 22.63 21.99
N LYS A 172 -5.46 22.41 22.59
CA LYS A 172 -5.59 22.00 23.99
C LYS A 172 -5.44 20.48 24.14
N SER A 173 -5.89 19.74 23.14
CA SER A 173 -5.85 18.28 23.06
C SER A 173 -5.83 17.83 21.60
N CYS A 174 -5.29 16.64 21.34
CA CYS A 174 -5.15 16.09 19.98
C CYS A 174 -6.27 15.13 19.62
N MET A 175 -6.56 15.04 18.31
CA MET A 175 -7.37 13.95 17.76
C MET A 175 -6.71 12.59 18.07
N LYS A 176 -7.52 11.53 18.08
CA LYS A 176 -7.04 10.16 18.29
C LYS A 176 -5.89 9.83 17.33
N GLY A 177 -4.81 9.26 17.88
CA GLY A 177 -3.64 8.82 17.12
C GLY A 177 -2.47 9.80 17.08
N PHE A 178 -2.59 10.95 17.73
CA PHE A 178 -1.54 11.97 17.80
C PHE A 178 -1.00 12.16 19.21
N LYS A 179 0.30 12.44 19.31
CA LYS A 179 0.94 12.87 20.55
C LYS A 179 0.70 14.36 20.76
N PHE A 180 0.49 14.75 22.02
CA PHE A 180 0.37 16.13 22.44
C PHE A 180 1.71 16.64 22.97
N GLU A 181 2.33 17.59 22.28
CA GLU A 181 3.63 18.18 22.65
C GLU A 181 3.59 19.70 22.51
N ASP A 182 3.64 20.43 23.63
CA ASP A 182 3.61 21.91 23.67
C ASP A 182 2.47 22.56 22.86
N GLY A 183 1.28 21.97 22.91
CA GLY A 183 0.11 22.46 22.17
C GLY A 183 0.09 22.05 20.69
N LEU A 184 0.97 21.14 20.25
CA LEU A 184 1.05 20.65 18.88
C LEU A 184 0.64 19.17 18.78
N CYS A 185 0.02 18.83 17.65
CA CYS A 185 -0.49 17.49 17.31
C CYS A 185 0.07 17.05 15.95
N THR A 186 1.39 17.01 15.83
CA THR A 186 2.08 16.78 14.55
C THR A 186 2.75 15.41 14.44
N SER A 187 2.94 14.71 15.56
CA SER A 187 3.58 13.39 15.63
C SER A 187 2.55 12.32 15.99
N CYS A 188 2.70 11.13 15.39
CA CYS A 188 1.80 10.01 15.65
C CYS A 188 2.10 9.37 17.01
N ASP A 189 1.04 8.95 17.70
CA ASP A 189 1.13 8.18 18.94
C ASP A 189 1.62 6.74 18.68
N ASP A 190 2.07 6.07 19.73
CA ASP A 190 2.57 4.71 19.62
C ASP A 190 1.48 3.77 19.08
N GLY A 191 1.82 2.99 18.04
CA GLY A 191 0.86 2.12 17.33
C GLY A 191 0.07 2.79 16.20
N TYR A 192 0.36 4.05 15.90
CA TYR A 192 -0.18 4.76 14.74
C TYR A 192 0.93 5.07 13.73
N ASP A 193 0.58 4.98 12.45
CA ASP A 193 1.48 5.26 11.34
C ASP A 193 1.00 6.50 10.57
N SER A 194 1.94 7.27 10.04
CA SER A 194 1.64 8.53 9.35
C SER A 194 1.17 8.31 7.93
N LEU A 195 0.10 8.99 7.54
CA LEU A 195 -0.36 9.16 6.17
C LEU A 195 -0.46 10.66 5.85
N GLY A 196 0.62 11.21 5.28
CA GLY A 196 0.75 12.66 5.13
C GLY A 196 0.77 13.34 6.50
N LYS A 197 -0.23 14.19 6.78
CA LYS A 197 -0.38 14.90 8.06
C LYS A 197 -1.30 14.20 9.08
N PHE A 198 -1.79 13.01 8.72
CA PHE A 198 -2.73 12.22 9.51
C PHE A 198 -2.04 11.01 10.15
N CYS A 199 -2.60 10.49 11.24
CA CYS A 199 -2.10 9.32 11.94
C CYS A 199 -3.21 8.27 12.05
N PHE A 200 -2.96 7.06 11.56
CA PHE A 200 -3.93 5.96 11.54
C PHE A 200 -3.37 4.70 12.18
N ALA A 201 -4.23 3.97 12.88
CA ALA A 201 -3.88 2.65 13.35
C ALA A 201 -4.16 1.66 12.22
N TYR A 202 -3.11 1.00 11.72
CA TYR A 202 -3.26 -0.16 10.86
C TYR A 202 -3.29 -1.39 11.75
N GLU A 203 -4.33 -2.22 11.62
CA GLU A 203 -4.30 -3.54 12.23
C GLU A 203 -3.15 -4.31 11.57
N GLU A 204 -2.02 -4.36 12.27
CA GLU A 204 -1.03 -5.37 11.96
C GLU A 204 -1.67 -6.70 12.32
N ASN A 205 -1.89 -7.52 11.29
CA ASN A 205 -2.00 -8.96 11.47
C ASN A 205 -0.91 -9.41 12.46
N SER A 206 -1.33 -9.69 13.69
CA SER A 206 -0.58 -10.25 14.82
C SER A 206 0.90 -10.52 14.54
N SER A 207 1.76 -9.50 14.68
CA SER A 207 3.22 -9.68 14.77
C SER A 207 3.95 -8.54 15.48
N ARG A 208 3.27 -7.58 16.12
CA ARG A 208 3.93 -6.66 17.07
C ARG A 208 4.07 -7.30 18.46
N ASN A 209 4.81 -8.40 18.52
CA ASN A 209 5.53 -8.80 19.73
C ASN A 209 7.02 -8.64 19.44
N LEU A 210 7.51 -7.40 19.53
CA LEU A 210 8.92 -7.10 19.77
C LEU A 210 9.00 -5.67 20.29
N SER A 211 8.52 -5.50 21.53
CA SER A 211 9.01 -4.46 22.42
C SER A 211 10.55 -4.49 22.38
N GLY A 212 11.17 -3.30 22.31
CA GLY A 212 12.59 -3.03 22.10
C GLY A 212 13.57 -3.56 23.16
N GLY A 213 13.32 -4.74 23.73
CA GLY A 213 14.18 -5.46 24.67
C GLY A 213 14.72 -6.81 24.19
N ALA A 214 14.25 -7.36 23.06
CA ALA A 214 14.67 -8.70 22.59
C ALA A 214 15.72 -8.71 21.44
N VAL A 215 16.03 -7.56 20.84
CA VAL A 215 17.05 -7.46 19.77
C VAL A 215 18.49 -7.62 20.31
N VAL A 216 18.72 -7.37 21.61
CA VAL A 216 20.06 -7.52 22.22
C VAL A 216 20.42 -8.99 22.48
N GLY A 217 19.44 -9.89 22.65
CA GLY A 217 19.69 -11.30 22.97
C GLY A 217 20.11 -12.16 21.78
N ILE A 218 19.48 -11.96 20.62
CA ILE A 218 19.70 -12.81 19.43
C ILE A 218 21.05 -12.50 18.77
N VAL A 219 21.48 -11.24 18.75
CA VAL A 219 22.78 -10.86 18.18
C VAL A 219 23.94 -11.48 18.97
N ILE A 220 23.86 -11.53 20.30
CA ILE A 220 24.89 -12.15 21.13
C ILE A 220 24.90 -13.67 20.94
N ALA A 221 23.73 -14.33 20.86
CA ALA A 221 23.66 -15.77 20.65
C ALA A 221 24.25 -16.20 19.29
N VAL A 222 23.94 -15.48 18.22
CA VAL A 222 24.47 -15.77 16.87
C VAL A 222 25.98 -15.48 16.80
N MET A 223 26.47 -14.41 17.45
CA MET A 223 27.92 -14.15 17.51
C MET A 223 28.70 -15.21 18.30
N VAL A 224 28.13 -15.75 19.39
CA VAL A 224 28.78 -16.84 20.16
C VAL A 224 28.82 -18.15 19.36
N VAL A 225 27.75 -18.47 18.62
CA VAL A 225 27.71 -19.68 17.79
C VAL A 225 28.68 -19.58 16.60
N VAL A 226 28.71 -18.45 15.89
CA VAL A 226 29.63 -18.24 14.75
C VAL A 226 31.09 -18.17 15.24
N GLY A 227 31.35 -17.51 16.37
CA GLY A 227 32.67 -17.48 17.00
C GLY A 227 33.14 -18.86 17.47
N GLY A 228 32.23 -19.67 18.03
CA GLY A 228 32.52 -21.05 18.45
C GLY A 228 32.85 -21.98 17.28
N VAL A 229 32.13 -21.87 16.17
CA VAL A 229 32.39 -22.68 14.96
C VAL A 229 33.71 -22.27 14.30
N ALA A 230 33.98 -20.97 14.14
CA ALA A 230 35.24 -20.48 13.58
C ALA A 230 36.45 -20.83 14.47
N GLY A 231 36.31 -20.68 15.79
CA GLY A 231 37.34 -21.05 16.76
C GLY A 231 37.62 -22.55 16.80
N GLY A 232 36.57 -23.38 16.74
CA GLY A 232 36.67 -24.84 16.69
C GLY A 232 37.40 -25.34 15.44
N VAL A 233 37.06 -24.80 14.27
CA VAL A 233 37.73 -25.13 12.99
C VAL A 233 39.20 -24.68 13.01
N PHE A 234 39.50 -23.49 13.53
CA PHE A 234 40.88 -23.01 13.66
C PHE A 234 41.71 -23.87 14.63
N TRP A 235 41.14 -24.25 15.78
CA TRP A 235 41.82 -25.11 16.75
C TRP A 235 42.09 -26.52 16.18
N PHE A 236 41.12 -27.08 15.45
CA PHE A 236 41.28 -28.39 14.80
C PHE A 236 42.37 -28.36 13.71
N MET A 237 42.41 -27.32 12.87
CA MET A 237 43.48 -27.13 11.88
C MET A 237 44.85 -26.95 12.53
N LYS A 238 44.95 -26.20 13.65
CA LYS A 238 46.20 -26.03 14.39
C LYS A 238 46.66 -27.35 15.03
N LYS A 239 45.75 -28.14 15.62
CA LYS A 239 46.07 -29.45 16.19
C LYS A 239 46.52 -30.45 15.12
N SER A 240 45.90 -30.42 13.94
CA SER A 240 46.31 -31.25 12.79
C SER A 240 47.73 -30.93 12.33
N LYS A 241 48.11 -29.65 12.23
CA LYS A 241 49.49 -29.24 11.89
C LYS A 241 50.52 -29.69 12.94
N VAL A 242 50.21 -29.55 14.23
CA VAL A 242 51.11 -29.99 15.31
C VAL A 242 51.29 -31.52 15.29
N ASN A 243 50.23 -32.29 15.06
CA ASN A 243 50.36 -33.75 14.92
C ASN A 243 51.23 -34.15 13.72
N GLN A 244 51.13 -33.44 12.58
CA GLN A 244 52.00 -33.68 11.42
C GLN A 244 53.47 -33.32 11.69
N GLU A 245 53.75 -32.30 12.51
CA GLU A 245 55.12 -31.95 12.90
C GLU A 245 55.71 -32.96 13.91
N ILE A 246 54.90 -33.51 14.81
CA ILE A 246 55.32 -34.55 15.75
C ILE A 246 55.63 -35.87 15.01
N GLU A 247 54.82 -36.26 14.02
CA GLU A 247 55.11 -37.45 13.19
C GLU A 247 56.40 -37.29 12.37
N LYS A 248 56.68 -36.09 11.84
CA LYS A 248 57.94 -35.80 11.13
C LYS A 248 59.18 -35.84 12.04
N GLN A 249 59.06 -35.41 13.30
CA GLN A 249 60.17 -35.50 14.26
C GLN A 249 60.44 -36.93 14.72
N ASN A 250 59.40 -37.77 14.86
CA ASN A 250 59.58 -39.18 15.21
C ASN A 250 60.23 -40.00 14.08
N PHE A 251 60.02 -39.63 12.81
CA PHE A 251 60.66 -40.29 11.66
C PHE A 251 62.13 -39.89 11.44
N SER A 252 62.61 -38.80 12.07
CA SER A 252 63.99 -38.32 11.91
C SER A 252 64.94 -38.84 12.99
N ARG A 253 64.48 -39.75 13.85
CA ARG A 253 65.21 -40.27 15.02
C ARG A 253 65.32 -41.81 15.05
N GLU A 254 65.08 -42.45 13.90
CA GLU A 254 65.44 -43.84 13.59
C GLU A 254 66.64 -43.87 12.63
#